data_AF-A0AAW0CER4-F1
#
_entry.id   AF-A0AAW0CER4-F1
#
_cell.length_a   1.000
_cell.length_b   1.000
_cell.length_c   1.000
_cell.angle_alpha   90.00
_cell.angle_beta   90.00
_cell.angle_gamma   90.00
#
_symmetry.space_group_name_H-M   'P 1'
#
loop_
_entity.id
_entity.type
_entity.pdbx_description
1 polymer ?
#
loop_
_entity_poly.entity_id
_entity_poly.type
_entity_poly.pdbx_seq_one_letter_code
_entity_poly.pdbx_strand_id
1 'polypeptide(L)'
;MRKRKLEQHDADSEEEPRKREKGTKSLSTTELRHLLDLSALDTTSEIHGRFDEIAEALLNAFHMIIHTKDGAEVVYRIMELEFYLWKNGHHEDPFTHGSEEQRLSGRWYFHRAPRKSADSSRSLTSLTGYRGGTRKGLDLTFGGRLATTINSPYFSQPDSQANQTDTSNNHGGILLRSIRRICDDTVISGPSLLVDEVLKQSGSTNIADVVENCWKGNISAFKEESDGERMFFKPIPAPEQEQSVTKIYRSPRIGLDLSHPGTLPEPSHPRVAFLSRGYRYFVQPDRLTVNGRPQTFLGVLKYAAPLSGGGPRCLSRKRMTELTGITEQSVNNYLGYYLNGYDKGSLKNFVGPAGKGAGGSPSSYLQMIGTVTKTRNEDV
;
A
#
# COMPACT_ATOMS: atom_id res chain seq x y z
N MET A 1 32.82 48.74 43.15
CA MET A 1 31.72 47.83 42.76
C MET A 1 31.75 47.65 41.24
N ARG A 2 32.25 46.50 40.77
CA ARG A 2 32.45 46.19 39.35
C ARG A 2 31.33 45.27 38.85
N LYS A 3 30.70 45.65 37.73
CA LYS A 3 29.73 44.85 36.98
C LYS A 3 30.40 43.57 36.47
N ARG A 4 29.81 42.40 36.73
CA ARG A 4 30.11 41.14 36.03
C ARG A 4 28.98 40.86 35.04
N LYS A 5 29.39 40.73 33.78
CA LYS A 5 28.62 40.26 32.63
C LYS A 5 28.65 38.73 32.72
N LEU A 6 27.49 38.07 32.80
CA LEU A 6 27.41 36.62 32.64
C LEU A 6 27.03 36.35 31.19
N GLU A 7 27.99 35.88 30.41
CA GLU A 7 27.78 35.24 29.12
C GLU A 7 27.52 33.77 29.41
N GLN A 8 26.37 33.25 28.95
CA GLN A 8 26.03 31.84 29.06
C GLN A 8 26.06 31.26 27.65
N HIS A 9 27.09 30.46 27.41
CA HIS A 9 27.25 29.59 26.25
C HIS A 9 26.27 28.43 26.38
N ASP A 10 25.29 28.34 25.48
CA ASP A 10 24.55 27.09 25.28
C ASP A 10 25.32 26.25 24.26
N ALA A 11 25.69 25.05 24.71
CA ALA A 11 26.43 24.07 23.94
C ALA A 11 25.50 23.33 22.99
N ASP A 12 25.67 23.57 21.68
CA ASP A 12 25.20 22.69 20.62
C ASP A 12 25.86 21.31 20.79
N SER A 13 25.12 20.34 21.32
CA SER A 13 25.47 18.94 21.20
C SER A 13 25.04 18.44 19.82
N GLU A 14 25.90 18.65 18.82
CA GLU A 14 25.83 17.95 17.54
C GLU A 14 25.97 16.44 17.81
N GLU A 15 24.85 15.71 17.75
CA GLU A 15 24.88 14.25 17.78
C GLU A 15 25.41 13.76 16.42
N GLU A 16 26.69 13.37 16.38
CA GLU A 16 27.32 12.79 15.20
C GLU A 16 26.50 11.63 14.63
N PRO A 17 26.35 11.52 13.29
CA PRO A 17 25.67 10.40 12.68
C PRO A 17 26.46 9.11 12.93
N ARG A 18 25.85 8.17 13.67
CA ARG A 18 26.38 6.81 13.87
C ARG A 18 26.76 6.20 12.52
N LYS A 19 28.04 5.88 12.35
CA LYS A 19 28.57 5.09 11.23
C LYS A 19 27.77 3.79 11.11
N ARG A 20 26.93 3.66 10.08
CA ARG A 20 26.32 2.39 9.69
C ARG A 20 27.41 1.48 9.15
N GLU A 21 27.50 0.26 9.67
CA GLU A 21 28.42 -0.76 9.20
C GLU A 21 28.19 -1.06 7.71
N LYS A 22 29.30 -1.13 6.98
CA LYS A 22 29.38 -1.37 5.53
C LYS A 22 29.11 -2.84 5.22
N GLY A 23 28.11 -3.08 4.38
CA GLY A 23 27.81 -4.40 3.81
C GLY A 23 26.31 -4.67 3.73
N THR A 24 25.54 -3.82 3.03
CA THR A 24 24.12 -4.12 2.83
C THR A 24 23.98 -5.26 1.82
N LYS A 25 23.80 -6.48 2.34
CA LYS A 25 23.46 -7.64 1.51
C LYS A 25 22.14 -7.35 0.78
N SER A 26 22.13 -7.50 -0.55
CA SER A 26 20.90 -7.42 -1.36
C SER A 26 19.88 -8.44 -0.85
N LEU A 27 18.63 -8.01 -0.69
CA LEU A 27 17.53 -8.90 -0.30
C LEU A 27 17.26 -9.92 -1.41
N SER A 28 17.09 -11.18 -1.05
CA SER A 28 16.79 -12.29 -1.97
C SER A 28 15.28 -12.47 -2.17
N THR A 29 14.88 -13.11 -3.27
CA THR A 29 13.49 -13.47 -3.53
C THR A 29 12.91 -14.39 -2.44
N THR A 30 13.73 -15.27 -1.86
CA THR A 30 13.35 -16.13 -0.74
C THR A 30 13.01 -15.32 0.51
N GLU A 31 13.82 -14.32 0.84
CA GLU A 31 13.52 -13.41 1.96
C GLU A 31 12.22 -12.65 1.73
N LEU A 32 11.99 -12.12 0.51
CA LEU A 32 10.72 -11.48 0.18
C LEU A 32 9.53 -12.45 0.30
N ARG A 33 9.66 -13.71 -0.13
CA ARG A 33 8.63 -14.74 0.09
C ARG A 33 8.30 -14.88 1.58
N HIS A 34 9.31 -15.03 2.44
CA HIS A 34 9.09 -15.14 3.88
C HIS A 34 8.43 -13.90 4.48
N LEU A 35 8.71 -12.69 3.97
CA LEU A 35 8.03 -11.48 4.42
C LEU A 35 6.52 -11.53 4.16
N LEU A 36 6.07 -12.14 3.07
CA LEU A 36 4.65 -12.22 2.72
C LEU A 36 3.84 -13.18 3.60
N ASP A 37 4.49 -14.05 4.37
CA ASP A 37 3.83 -14.94 5.32
C ASP A 37 3.67 -14.24 6.69
N LEU A 38 2.43 -13.98 7.08
CA LEU A 38 2.08 -13.37 8.36
C LEU A 38 1.35 -14.36 9.28
N SER A 39 1.37 -15.67 8.97
CA SER A 39 0.65 -16.69 9.73
C SER A 39 1.01 -16.66 11.22
N ALA A 40 2.28 -16.44 11.54
CA ALA A 40 2.83 -16.39 12.89
C ALA A 40 2.73 -15.04 13.63
N LEU A 41 2.16 -13.99 13.03
CA LEU A 41 2.13 -12.64 13.63
C LEU A 41 0.78 -12.33 14.28
N ASP A 42 0.68 -12.29 15.59
CA ASP A 42 -0.62 -12.23 16.28
C ASP A 42 -0.92 -10.88 16.95
N THR A 43 -0.09 -9.87 16.73
CA THR A 43 -0.38 -8.50 17.21
C THR A 43 -0.47 -7.50 16.07
N THR A 44 -1.33 -6.49 16.25
CA THR A 44 -1.44 -5.37 15.30
C THR A 44 -0.11 -4.64 15.10
N SER A 45 0.73 -4.56 16.13
CA SER A 45 2.04 -3.91 16.05
C SER A 45 3.03 -4.69 15.18
N GLU A 46 3.13 -6.00 15.35
CA GLU A 46 3.97 -6.86 14.52
C GLU A 46 3.51 -6.86 13.06
N ILE A 47 2.20 -6.90 12.83
CA ILE A 47 1.62 -6.81 11.49
C ILE A 47 2.00 -5.49 10.81
N HIS A 48 1.92 -4.36 11.53
CA HIS A 48 2.35 -3.07 10.99
C HIS A 48 3.85 -3.02 10.72
N GLY A 49 4.68 -3.57 11.61
CA GLY A 49 6.12 -3.70 11.38
C GLY A 49 6.40 -4.51 10.11
N ARG A 50 5.65 -5.60 9.89
CA ARG A 50 5.78 -6.39 8.67
C ARG A 50 5.32 -5.65 7.42
N PHE A 51 4.31 -4.77 7.50
CA PHE A 51 3.95 -3.91 6.36
C PHE A 51 5.09 -2.96 6.01
N ASP A 52 5.76 -2.40 7.01
CA ASP A 52 6.93 -1.53 6.81
C ASP A 52 8.08 -2.30 6.14
N GLU A 53 8.39 -3.52 6.59
CA GLU A 53 9.42 -4.39 5.99
C GLU A 53 9.11 -4.78 4.53
N ILE A 54 7.86 -5.18 4.25
CA ILE A 54 7.43 -5.52 2.89
C ILE A 54 7.50 -4.29 1.98
N ALA A 55 7.05 -3.13 2.46
CA ALA A 55 7.11 -1.89 1.68
C ALA A 55 8.56 -1.48 1.37
N GLU A 56 9.46 -1.58 2.35
CA GLU A 56 10.88 -1.33 2.15
C GLU A 56 11.47 -2.26 1.08
N ALA A 57 11.16 -3.57 1.17
CA ALA A 57 11.60 -4.52 0.16
C ALA A 57 11.06 -4.16 -1.24
N LEU A 58 9.75 -3.99 -1.40
CA LEU A 58 9.13 -3.77 -2.71
C LEU A 58 9.47 -2.42 -3.35
N LEU A 59 9.65 -1.36 -2.56
CA LEU A 59 9.88 0.01 -3.08
C LEU A 59 11.37 0.34 -3.29
N ASN A 60 12.27 -0.32 -2.53
CA ASN A 60 13.70 0.00 -2.54
C ASN A 60 14.62 -1.17 -2.89
N ALA A 61 14.17 -2.43 -2.83
CA ALA A 61 15.05 -3.60 -3.02
C ALA A 61 14.68 -4.50 -4.20
N PHE A 62 13.53 -4.28 -4.86
CA PHE A 62 13.07 -5.11 -5.99
C PHE A 62 12.63 -4.29 -7.20
N HIS A 63 12.97 -4.81 -8.37
CA HIS A 63 12.33 -4.47 -9.63
C HIS A 63 11.19 -5.44 -9.93
N MET A 64 10.15 -4.92 -10.57
CA MET A 64 9.13 -5.73 -11.22
C MET A 64 9.53 -5.88 -12.69
N ILE A 65 9.62 -7.12 -13.16
CA ILE A 65 9.98 -7.45 -14.53
C ILE A 65 8.73 -7.96 -15.25
N ILE A 66 8.51 -7.48 -16.47
CA ILE A 66 7.48 -8.02 -17.37
C ILE A 66 8.17 -8.44 -18.67
N HIS A 67 8.02 -9.70 -19.07
CA HIS A 67 8.44 -10.13 -20.40
C HIS A 67 7.43 -9.61 -21.44
N THR A 68 7.95 -9.07 -22.55
CA THR A 68 7.12 -8.67 -23.69
C THR A 68 6.67 -9.90 -24.48
N LYS A 69 5.72 -9.71 -25.39
CA LYS A 69 5.32 -10.73 -26.37
C LYS A 69 6.49 -11.33 -27.18
N ASP A 70 7.56 -10.56 -27.35
CA ASP A 70 8.75 -10.97 -28.11
C ASP A 70 9.88 -11.49 -27.19
N GLY A 71 9.58 -11.73 -25.91
CA GLY A 71 10.51 -12.29 -24.92
C GLY A 71 11.48 -11.31 -24.27
N ALA A 72 11.44 -10.02 -24.64
CA ALA A 72 12.30 -9.00 -24.03
C ALA A 72 11.86 -8.66 -22.60
N GLU A 73 12.80 -8.36 -21.69
CA GLU A 73 12.46 -7.89 -20.35
C GLU A 73 12.23 -6.37 -20.32
N VAL A 74 11.10 -5.94 -19.76
CA VAL A 74 10.88 -4.53 -19.39
C VAL A 74 10.92 -4.41 -17.87
N VAL A 75 11.77 -3.49 -17.41
CA VAL A 75 12.08 -3.29 -15.99
C VAL A 75 11.29 -2.12 -15.43
N TYR A 76 10.66 -2.34 -14.28
CA TYR A 76 9.88 -1.34 -13.56
C TYR A 76 10.33 -1.23 -12.10
N ARG A 77 10.25 0.00 -11.58
CA ARG A 77 10.30 0.27 -10.15
C ARG A 77 8.89 0.48 -9.61
N ILE A 78 8.56 -0.14 -8.48
CA ILE A 78 7.31 0.18 -7.77
C ILE A 78 7.46 1.52 -7.08
N MET A 79 6.46 2.39 -7.24
CA MET A 79 6.43 3.73 -6.68
C MET A 79 5.40 3.88 -5.56
N GLU A 80 4.34 3.08 -5.58
CA GLU A 80 3.19 3.22 -4.69
C GLU A 80 2.43 1.90 -4.55
N LEU A 81 2.10 1.53 -3.31
CA LEU A 81 1.31 0.34 -2.98
C LEU A 81 0.36 0.57 -1.78
N GLU A 82 -0.66 -0.28 -1.65
CA GLU A 82 -1.62 -0.25 -0.54
C GLU A 82 -1.83 -1.64 0.06
N PHE A 83 -1.78 -1.75 1.39
CA PHE A 83 -2.08 -3.00 2.10
C PHE A 83 -3.56 -3.14 2.42
N TYR A 84 -4.08 -4.35 2.21
CA TYR A 84 -5.41 -4.80 2.60
C TYR A 84 -5.25 -6.20 3.21
N LEU A 85 -5.51 -6.34 4.51
CA LEU A 85 -5.37 -7.62 5.22
C LEU A 85 -6.61 -7.93 6.03
N TRP A 86 -7.08 -9.16 5.94
CA TRP A 86 -7.98 -9.75 6.90
C TRP A 86 -7.26 -10.91 7.60
N LYS A 87 -6.97 -10.76 8.89
CA LYS A 87 -6.49 -11.80 9.79
C LYS A 87 -7.37 -11.82 11.03
N ASN A 88 -8.15 -12.89 11.15
CA ASN A 88 -9.19 -13.04 12.15
C ASN A 88 -8.63 -12.86 13.57
N GLY A 89 -9.27 -12.02 14.39
CA GLY A 89 -8.85 -11.74 15.77
C GLY A 89 -7.66 -10.79 15.94
N HIS A 90 -6.95 -10.42 14.87
CA HIS A 90 -5.72 -9.63 14.97
C HIS A 90 -5.70 -8.38 14.07
N HIS A 91 -6.28 -8.46 12.87
CA HIS A 91 -6.33 -7.38 11.89
C HIS A 91 -7.48 -7.60 10.89
N GLU A 92 -8.68 -7.18 11.24
CA GLU A 92 -9.90 -7.41 10.44
C GLU A 92 -10.28 -6.18 9.62
N ASP A 93 -9.49 -5.89 8.59
CA ASP A 93 -9.74 -4.71 7.76
C ASP A 93 -10.97 -4.94 6.84
N PRO A 94 -12.08 -4.19 7.04
CA PRO A 94 -13.32 -4.39 6.29
C PRO A 94 -13.25 -3.94 4.83
N PHE A 95 -12.14 -3.32 4.41
CA PHE A 95 -11.89 -2.92 3.02
C PHE A 95 -11.16 -4.01 2.21
N THR A 96 -10.73 -5.10 2.86
CA THR A 96 -10.04 -6.20 2.20
C THR A 96 -10.96 -6.98 1.26
N HIS A 97 -10.41 -7.41 0.13
CA HIS A 97 -11.06 -8.33 -0.77
C HIS A 97 -11.02 -9.75 -0.19
N GLY A 98 -12.18 -10.39 -0.01
CA GLY A 98 -12.29 -11.75 0.53
C GLY A 98 -12.26 -12.84 -0.53
N SER A 99 -11.35 -12.75 -1.50
CA SER A 99 -11.19 -13.79 -2.53
C SER A 99 -10.41 -14.99 -1.97
N GLU A 100 -10.73 -16.20 -2.43
CA GLU A 100 -10.00 -17.41 -1.99
C GLU A 100 -8.56 -17.41 -2.50
N GLU A 101 -8.31 -16.84 -3.68
CA GLU A 101 -6.97 -16.75 -4.26
C GLU A 101 -6.02 -15.89 -3.41
N GLN A 102 -6.55 -14.96 -2.61
CA GLN A 102 -5.77 -14.10 -1.70
C GLN A 102 -5.40 -14.78 -0.38
N ARG A 103 -5.80 -16.04 -0.16
CA ARG A 103 -5.38 -16.84 1.01
C ARG A 103 -3.97 -17.40 0.89
N LEU A 104 -3.44 -17.47 -0.34
CA LEU A 104 -2.11 -17.99 -0.61
C LEU A 104 -1.18 -16.83 -0.94
N SER A 105 -0.08 -16.70 -0.20
CA SER A 105 0.87 -15.60 -0.38
C SER A 105 1.79 -15.83 -1.58
N GLY A 106 2.23 -14.74 -2.20
CA GLY A 106 3.25 -14.75 -3.25
C GLY A 106 2.75 -14.95 -4.67
N ARG A 107 1.47 -14.61 -4.94
CA ARG A 107 0.85 -14.72 -6.27
C ARG A 107 0.33 -13.37 -6.74
N TRP A 108 0.20 -13.22 -8.05
CA TRP A 108 -0.52 -12.13 -8.68
C TRP A 108 -2.02 -12.37 -8.61
N TYR A 109 -2.76 -11.38 -8.12
CA TYR A 109 -4.22 -11.40 -8.09
C TYR A 109 -4.77 -10.19 -8.87
N PHE A 110 -5.39 -10.46 -10.02
CA PHE A 110 -6.15 -9.45 -10.73
C PHE A 110 -7.55 -9.31 -10.12
N HIS A 111 -7.97 -8.07 -9.88
CA HIS A 111 -9.25 -7.79 -9.24
C HIS A 111 -10.43 -8.42 -9.99
N ARG A 112 -11.29 -9.12 -9.25
CA ARG A 112 -12.50 -9.75 -9.76
C ARG A 112 -13.76 -8.93 -9.46
N ALA A 113 -14.81 -9.15 -10.24
CA ALA A 113 -16.11 -8.50 -10.02
C ALA A 113 -16.67 -8.91 -8.63
N PRO A 114 -17.29 -7.99 -7.88
CA PRO A 114 -17.76 -8.30 -6.54
C PRO A 114 -19.06 -9.12 -6.62
N ARG A 115 -19.26 -10.03 -5.67
CA ARG A 115 -20.60 -10.51 -5.31
C ARG A 115 -21.13 -9.61 -4.19
N LYS A 116 -22.42 -9.26 -4.24
CA LYS A 116 -23.04 -8.45 -3.16
C LYS A 116 -22.99 -9.25 -1.86
N SER A 117 -22.35 -8.70 -0.83
CA SER A 117 -22.41 -9.22 0.54
C SER A 117 -23.52 -8.49 1.30
N ALA A 118 -24.32 -9.22 2.09
CA ALA A 118 -25.25 -8.64 3.05
C ALA A 118 -24.52 -8.12 4.31
N ASP A 119 -23.32 -8.63 4.58
CA ASP A 119 -22.47 -8.27 5.71
C ASP A 119 -21.54 -7.11 5.34
N SER A 120 -21.69 -5.99 6.03
CA SER A 120 -20.91 -4.76 5.83
C SER A 120 -19.43 -4.88 6.18
N SER A 121 -19.08 -5.90 6.97
CA SER A 121 -17.72 -6.16 7.41
C SER A 121 -16.93 -6.99 6.40
N ARG A 122 -17.58 -7.53 5.36
CA ARG A 122 -16.95 -8.46 4.41
C ARG A 122 -17.26 -8.12 2.95
N SER A 123 -16.23 -8.18 2.11
CA SER A 123 -16.37 -8.13 0.65
C SER A 123 -16.08 -9.52 0.08
N LEU A 124 -17.02 -10.13 -0.67
CA LEU A 124 -16.84 -11.47 -1.27
C LEU A 124 -16.69 -11.36 -2.79
N THR A 125 -15.63 -11.95 -3.36
CA THR A 125 -15.30 -11.86 -4.80
C THR A 125 -14.91 -13.20 -5.45
N SER A 126 -14.90 -14.33 -4.73
CA SER A 126 -14.46 -15.61 -5.30
C SER A 126 -15.40 -16.09 -6.42
N LEU A 127 -14.81 -16.61 -7.51
CA LEU A 127 -15.49 -17.18 -8.69
C LEU A 127 -16.29 -16.20 -9.57
N THR A 128 -15.75 -15.02 -9.85
CA THR A 128 -16.32 -14.08 -10.85
C THR A 128 -15.27 -13.66 -11.90
N GLY A 129 -15.75 -13.12 -13.02
CA GLY A 129 -14.88 -12.62 -14.09
C GLY A 129 -13.97 -11.47 -13.63
N TYR A 130 -12.84 -11.31 -14.31
CA TYR A 130 -11.92 -10.19 -14.09
C TYR A 130 -12.63 -8.85 -14.33
N ARG A 131 -12.28 -7.84 -13.53
CA ARG A 131 -12.79 -6.49 -13.76
C ARG A 131 -12.20 -5.90 -15.04
N GLY A 132 -13.02 -5.17 -15.77
CA GLY A 132 -12.60 -4.34 -16.90
C GLY A 132 -12.59 -2.84 -16.58
N GLY A 133 -12.15 -2.04 -17.56
CA GLY A 133 -12.20 -0.57 -17.49
C GLY A 133 -11.41 0.03 -16.33
N THR A 134 -11.95 1.10 -15.72
CA THR A 134 -11.28 1.84 -14.63
C THR A 134 -11.24 1.10 -13.29
N ARG A 135 -11.88 -0.08 -13.19
CA ARG A 135 -11.96 -0.88 -11.96
C ARG A 135 -10.99 -2.06 -11.95
N LYS A 136 -10.09 -2.15 -12.92
CA LYS A 136 -8.96 -3.09 -12.92
C LYS A 136 -8.01 -2.76 -11.77
N GLY A 137 -7.40 -3.79 -11.22
CA GLY A 137 -6.37 -3.69 -10.19
C GLY A 137 -5.57 -4.98 -10.14
N LEU A 138 -4.36 -4.88 -9.60
CA LEU A 138 -3.42 -5.99 -9.46
C LEU A 138 -2.84 -5.94 -8.05
N ASP A 139 -3.02 -7.05 -7.32
CA ASP A 139 -2.48 -7.24 -5.99
C ASP A 139 -1.34 -8.28 -6.03
N LEU A 140 -0.34 -8.09 -5.17
CA LEU A 140 0.49 -9.19 -4.68
C LEU A 140 -0.20 -9.80 -3.45
N THR A 141 -0.51 -11.08 -3.50
CA THR A 141 -1.18 -11.76 -2.38
C THR A 141 -0.22 -11.96 -1.21
N PHE A 142 -0.73 -11.79 0.02
CA PHE A 142 0.05 -11.92 1.25
C PHE A 142 -0.84 -12.23 2.46
N GLY A 143 -0.22 -12.53 3.60
CA GLY A 143 -0.91 -12.69 4.89
C GLY A 143 -1.25 -14.13 5.26
N GLY A 144 -1.46 -14.99 4.27
CA GLY A 144 -1.60 -16.43 4.45
C GLY A 144 -0.26 -17.16 4.31
N ARG A 145 -0.30 -18.49 4.40
CA ARG A 145 0.89 -19.32 4.16
C ARG A 145 1.41 -19.12 2.74
N LEU A 146 2.72 -19.27 2.57
CA LEU A 146 3.31 -19.32 1.24
C LEU A 146 2.67 -20.42 0.40
N ALA A 147 2.40 -20.11 -0.86
CA ALA A 147 2.06 -21.14 -1.84
C ALA A 147 3.28 -22.05 -2.04
N THR A 148 3.33 -23.20 -1.37
CA THR A 148 4.27 -24.25 -1.75
C THR A 148 3.90 -24.74 -3.15
N THR A 149 4.88 -24.79 -4.03
CA THR A 149 4.74 -25.34 -5.38
C THR A 149 4.34 -26.82 -5.32
N ILE A 150 3.38 -27.18 -6.18
CA ILE A 150 2.93 -28.54 -6.55
C ILE A 150 1.91 -29.18 -5.59
N ASN A 151 0.63 -28.85 -5.77
CA ASN A 151 -0.38 -29.91 -5.74
C ASN A 151 -0.41 -30.52 -7.15
N SER A 152 0.39 -31.57 -7.36
CA SER A 152 0.18 -32.46 -8.50
C SER A 152 -1.22 -33.05 -8.32
N PRO A 153 -2.12 -32.96 -9.31
CA PRO A 153 -3.43 -33.64 -9.23
C PRO A 153 -3.30 -35.17 -9.21
N TYR A 154 -2.08 -35.72 -9.32
CA TYR A 154 -1.80 -37.15 -9.40
C TYR A 154 -1.22 -37.78 -8.12
N PHE A 155 -0.83 -36.98 -7.13
CA PHE A 155 -0.35 -37.49 -5.84
C PHE A 155 -1.25 -37.00 -4.70
N SER A 156 -2.40 -37.65 -4.55
CA SER A 156 -3.09 -37.67 -3.27
C SER A 156 -2.25 -38.53 -2.32
N GLN A 157 -1.47 -37.91 -1.43
CA GLN A 157 -0.91 -38.67 -0.32
C GLN A 157 -2.05 -39.13 0.61
N PRO A 158 -2.04 -40.39 1.07
CA PRO A 158 -3.09 -40.90 1.95
C PRO A 158 -3.02 -40.19 3.30
N ASP A 159 -4.17 -39.65 3.70
CA ASP A 159 -4.43 -39.02 4.99
C ASP A 159 -3.99 -39.93 6.14
N SER A 160 -2.89 -39.58 6.78
CA SER A 160 -2.50 -40.13 8.09
C SER A 160 -1.64 -39.12 8.84
N GLN A 161 -2.20 -37.91 9.02
CA GLN A 161 -1.95 -36.92 10.09
C GLN A 161 -2.62 -35.56 9.80
N ALA A 162 -3.66 -35.54 8.94
CA ALA A 162 -4.56 -34.41 8.78
C ALA A 162 -5.52 -34.32 9.98
N ASN A 163 -5.00 -33.91 11.14
CA ASN A 163 -5.81 -33.56 12.31
C ASN A 163 -5.46 -32.16 12.85
N GLN A 164 -5.22 -31.22 11.93
CA GLN A 164 -5.53 -29.81 12.12
C GLN A 164 -6.14 -29.32 10.81
N THR A 165 -7.45 -29.10 10.83
CA THR A 165 -8.16 -28.26 9.88
C THR A 165 -7.51 -26.88 9.94
N ASP A 166 -6.59 -26.58 9.02
CA ASP A 166 -5.89 -25.30 8.96
C ASP A 166 -6.87 -24.23 8.45
N THR A 167 -7.68 -23.76 9.39
CA THR A 167 -8.81 -22.84 9.27
C THR A 167 -8.36 -21.38 9.30
N SER A 168 -7.11 -21.09 8.90
CA SER A 168 -6.67 -19.70 8.83
C SER A 168 -7.43 -19.00 7.69
N ASN A 169 -8.47 -18.25 8.05
CA ASN A 169 -9.24 -17.40 7.15
C ASN A 169 -8.44 -16.14 6.72
N ASN A 170 -7.12 -16.19 6.81
CA ASN A 170 -6.25 -15.07 6.51
C ASN A 170 -6.22 -14.85 5.01
N HIS A 171 -6.44 -13.62 4.58
CA HIS A 171 -6.35 -13.26 3.19
C HIS A 171 -5.95 -11.79 3.06
N GLY A 172 -5.12 -11.49 2.08
CA GLY A 172 -4.61 -10.15 1.89
C GLY A 172 -4.12 -9.89 0.48
N GLY A 173 -4.19 -8.62 0.10
CA GLY A 173 -3.66 -8.11 -1.15
C GLY A 173 -2.85 -6.83 -0.91
N ILE A 174 -1.70 -6.76 -1.55
CA ILE A 174 -0.90 -5.54 -1.68
C ILE A 174 -1.19 -4.97 -3.06
N LEU A 175 -2.10 -4.00 -3.12
CA LEU A 175 -2.50 -3.36 -4.36
C LEU A 175 -1.34 -2.52 -4.91
N LEU A 176 -0.85 -2.86 -6.09
CA LEU A 176 0.12 -2.04 -6.81
C LEU A 176 -0.62 -0.88 -7.49
N ARG A 177 -0.16 0.35 -7.23
CA ARG A 177 -0.85 1.56 -7.72
C ARG A 177 -0.08 2.31 -8.77
N SER A 178 1.21 2.54 -8.53
CA SER A 178 2.06 3.28 -9.46
C SER A 178 3.38 2.57 -9.64
N ILE A 179 3.83 2.51 -10.89
CA ILE A 179 5.13 1.97 -11.29
C ILE A 179 5.83 2.96 -12.21
N ARG A 180 7.16 2.89 -12.26
CA ARG A 180 7.99 3.69 -13.17
C ARG A 180 8.79 2.76 -14.06
N ARG A 181 8.64 2.91 -15.38
CA ARG A 181 9.43 2.16 -16.35
C ARG A 181 10.86 2.72 -16.36
N ILE A 182 11.86 1.85 -16.24
CA ILE A 182 13.26 2.29 -16.07
C ILE A 182 13.85 2.84 -17.37
N CYS A 183 13.50 2.25 -18.52
CA CYS A 183 14.13 2.60 -19.79
C CYS A 183 13.82 4.03 -20.29
N ASP A 184 12.67 4.58 -19.92
CA ASP A 184 12.19 5.89 -20.41
C ASP A 184 11.68 6.82 -19.29
N ASP A 185 11.86 6.43 -18.03
CA ASP A 185 11.40 7.15 -16.83
C ASP A 185 9.88 7.41 -16.76
N THR A 186 9.08 6.76 -17.62
CA THR A 186 7.62 6.95 -17.66
C THR A 186 6.98 6.45 -16.38
N VAL A 187 6.19 7.31 -15.73
CA VAL A 187 5.38 6.94 -14.57
C VAL A 187 3.98 6.51 -15.01
N ILE A 188 3.62 5.27 -14.68
CA ILE A 188 2.29 4.71 -14.87
C ILE A 188 1.56 4.79 -13.53
N SER A 189 0.58 5.70 -13.41
CA SER A 189 -0.10 6.00 -12.14
C SER A 189 -1.58 5.60 -12.15
N GLY A 190 -1.92 4.60 -11.36
CA GLY A 190 -3.27 4.11 -11.15
C GLY A 190 -3.35 2.59 -11.37
N PRO A 191 -4.07 1.84 -10.50
CA PRO A 191 -4.17 0.38 -10.63
C PRO A 191 -4.64 -0.11 -12.00
N SER A 192 -5.60 0.60 -12.60
CA SER A 192 -6.14 0.21 -13.91
C SER A 192 -5.14 0.40 -15.05
N LEU A 193 -4.39 1.50 -15.03
CA LEU A 193 -3.35 1.79 -16.01
C LEU A 193 -2.14 0.88 -15.86
N LEU A 194 -1.82 0.48 -14.63
CA LEU A 194 -0.81 -0.54 -14.38
C LEU A 194 -1.21 -1.87 -15.03
N VAL A 195 -2.47 -2.29 -14.86
CA VAL A 195 -2.98 -3.48 -15.55
C VAL A 195 -2.93 -3.31 -17.07
N ASP A 196 -3.30 -2.14 -17.60
CA ASP A 196 -3.19 -1.86 -19.04
C ASP A 196 -1.74 -1.95 -19.54
N GLU A 197 -0.77 -1.53 -18.74
CA GLU A 197 0.64 -1.69 -19.05
C GLU A 197 1.05 -3.17 -19.10
N VAL A 198 0.58 -4.00 -18.16
CA VAL A 198 0.81 -5.46 -18.20
C VAL A 198 0.21 -6.07 -19.47
N LEU A 199 -1.04 -5.74 -19.80
CA LEU A 199 -1.71 -6.21 -21.02
C LEU A 199 -0.92 -5.82 -22.27
N LYS A 200 -0.50 -4.56 -22.35
CA LYS A 200 0.29 -4.02 -23.46
C LYS A 200 1.60 -4.78 -23.63
N GLN A 201 2.37 -4.97 -22.57
CA GLN A 201 3.66 -5.66 -22.65
C GLN A 201 3.49 -7.13 -23.04
N SER A 202 2.48 -7.81 -22.48
CA SER A 202 2.16 -9.19 -22.86
C SER A 202 1.51 -9.32 -24.25
N GLY A 203 1.25 -8.22 -24.95
CA GLY A 203 0.63 -8.24 -26.28
C GLY A 203 -0.82 -8.76 -26.30
N SER A 204 -1.52 -8.61 -25.17
CA SER A 204 -2.87 -9.13 -24.95
C SER A 204 -3.88 -8.00 -24.78
N THR A 205 -5.16 -8.27 -25.04
CA THR A 205 -6.26 -7.31 -24.90
C THR A 205 -7.06 -7.48 -23.62
N ASN A 206 -6.87 -8.59 -22.89
CA ASN A 206 -7.65 -8.88 -21.69
C ASN A 206 -6.87 -9.77 -20.69
N ILE A 207 -7.26 -9.70 -19.42
CA ILE A 207 -6.54 -10.37 -18.32
C ILE A 207 -6.58 -11.90 -18.45
N ALA A 208 -7.69 -12.47 -18.95
CA ALA A 208 -7.84 -13.92 -19.05
C ALA A 208 -6.80 -14.49 -20.01
N ASP A 209 -6.61 -13.86 -21.18
CA ASP A 209 -5.60 -14.26 -22.16
C ASP A 209 -4.16 -14.14 -21.61
N VAL A 210 -3.85 -13.09 -20.85
CA VAL A 210 -2.55 -12.99 -20.16
C VAL A 210 -2.32 -14.16 -19.20
N VAL A 211 -3.29 -14.47 -18.35
CA VAL A 211 -3.14 -15.52 -17.34
C VAL A 211 -3.11 -16.91 -17.97
N GLU A 212 -4.03 -17.20 -18.88
CA GLU A 212 -4.25 -18.54 -19.43
C GLU A 212 -3.25 -18.87 -20.54
N ASN A 213 -2.97 -17.93 -21.44
CA ASN A 213 -2.16 -18.19 -22.64
C ASN A 213 -0.73 -17.67 -22.48
N CYS A 214 -0.54 -16.41 -22.06
CA CYS A 214 0.80 -15.84 -21.92
C CYS A 214 1.55 -16.49 -20.74
N TRP A 215 0.91 -16.57 -19.58
CA TRP A 215 1.54 -17.09 -18.35
C TRP A 215 1.26 -18.58 -18.11
N LYS A 216 0.44 -19.23 -18.96
CA LYS A 216 0.10 -20.66 -18.87
C LYS A 216 -0.44 -21.08 -17.50
N GLY A 217 -1.23 -20.20 -16.88
CA GLY A 217 -1.79 -20.37 -15.54
C GLY A 217 -0.80 -20.09 -14.38
N ASN A 218 0.47 -19.80 -14.65
CA ASN A 218 1.45 -19.51 -13.60
C ASN A 218 1.36 -18.04 -13.14
N ILE A 219 0.62 -17.83 -12.07
CA ILE A 219 0.46 -16.53 -11.41
C ILE A 219 1.43 -16.30 -10.25
N SER A 220 2.52 -17.06 -10.13
CA SER A 220 3.55 -16.80 -9.10
C SER A 220 4.14 -15.40 -9.27
N ALA A 221 4.46 -14.69 -8.18
CA ALA A 221 5.18 -13.42 -8.25
C ALA A 221 6.70 -13.58 -8.39
N PHE A 222 7.21 -14.82 -8.36
CA PHE A 222 8.64 -15.12 -8.24
C PHE A 222 9.08 -16.16 -9.26
N LYS A 223 10.11 -15.86 -10.04
CA LYS A 223 10.64 -16.72 -11.11
C LYS A 223 11.48 -17.87 -10.54
N GLU A 224 11.20 -19.07 -11.02
CA GLU A 224 12.03 -20.29 -10.90
C GLU A 224 12.76 -20.54 -12.23
N GLU A 225 13.80 -21.39 -12.23
CA GLU A 225 14.64 -21.64 -13.42
C GLU A 225 13.87 -22.22 -14.62
N SER A 226 12.83 -23.01 -14.38
CA SER A 226 12.01 -23.65 -15.41
C SER A 226 10.82 -22.80 -15.89
N ASP A 227 10.66 -21.59 -15.36
CA ASP A 227 9.51 -20.76 -15.68
C ASP A 227 9.63 -20.09 -17.04
N GLY A 228 8.51 -20.06 -17.77
CA GLY A 228 8.36 -19.29 -19.00
C GLY A 228 8.28 -17.78 -18.78
N GLU A 229 8.15 -17.07 -19.88
CA GLU A 229 8.00 -15.61 -19.94
C GLU A 229 6.74 -15.15 -19.18
N ARG A 230 6.93 -14.30 -18.17
CA ARG A 230 5.85 -13.78 -17.32
C ARG A 230 6.27 -12.55 -16.52
N MET A 231 5.39 -12.08 -15.65
CA MET A 231 5.70 -11.03 -14.68
C MET A 231 6.23 -11.61 -13.36
N PHE A 232 7.29 -11.02 -12.80
CA PHE A 232 7.92 -11.47 -11.55
C PHE A 232 8.77 -10.39 -10.89
N PHE A 233 9.14 -10.60 -9.62
CA PHE A 233 10.08 -9.76 -8.89
C PHE A 233 11.53 -10.21 -9.06
N LYS A 234 12.43 -9.25 -9.25
CA LYS A 234 13.88 -9.43 -9.35
C LYS A 234 14.59 -8.50 -8.35
N PRO A 235 15.51 -9.01 -7.50
CA PRO A 235 16.29 -8.16 -6.61
C PRO A 235 17.06 -7.08 -7.36
N ILE A 236 17.14 -5.89 -6.78
CA ILE A 236 18.01 -4.81 -7.25
C ILE A 236 19.44 -5.15 -6.80
N PRO A 237 20.45 -5.13 -7.69
CA PRO A 237 21.84 -5.33 -7.29
C PRO A 237 22.29 -4.33 -6.22
N ALA A 238 23.04 -4.79 -5.22
CA ALA A 238 23.45 -3.95 -4.07
C ALA A 238 24.05 -2.57 -4.43
N PRO A 239 24.92 -2.43 -5.46
CA PRO A 239 25.46 -1.12 -5.85
C PRO A 239 24.38 -0.15 -6.35
N GLU A 240 23.36 -0.64 -7.04
CA GLU A 240 22.23 0.16 -7.51
C GLU A 240 21.26 0.47 -6.37
N GLN A 241 21.11 -0.47 -5.43
CA GLN A 241 20.28 -0.28 -4.25
C GLN A 241 20.79 0.86 -3.37
N GLU A 242 22.09 0.90 -3.05
CA GLU A 242 22.69 1.94 -2.19
C GLU A 242 22.53 3.36 -2.78
N GLN A 243 22.56 3.48 -4.11
CA GLN A 243 22.39 4.77 -4.80
C GLN A 243 20.93 5.20 -4.91
N SER A 244 19.97 4.29 -4.67
CA SER A 244 18.57 4.48 -5.03
C SER A 244 17.59 4.32 -3.87
N VAL A 245 18.08 4.12 -2.63
CA VAL A 245 17.23 4.09 -1.43
C VAL A 245 16.45 5.39 -1.33
N THR A 246 15.14 5.28 -1.49
CA THR A 246 14.25 6.44 -1.49
C THR A 246 13.45 6.45 -0.20
N LYS A 247 13.20 7.66 0.32
CA LYS A 247 12.35 7.83 1.50
C LYS A 247 10.93 7.34 1.21
N ILE A 248 10.44 6.43 2.05
CA ILE A 248 9.06 5.96 2.01
C ILE A 248 8.17 6.82 2.90
N TYR A 249 7.04 7.23 2.35
CA TYR A 249 5.97 7.96 3.02
C TYR A 249 4.76 7.06 3.22
N ARG A 250 3.96 7.36 4.25
CA ARG A 250 2.72 6.62 4.58
C ARG A 250 1.53 7.56 4.59
N SER A 251 0.40 7.10 4.07
CA SER A 251 -0.86 7.86 4.06
C SER A 251 -2.08 6.94 4.16
N PRO A 252 -3.28 7.48 4.39
CA PRO A 252 -4.51 6.71 4.17
C PRO A 252 -4.63 6.26 2.71
N ARG A 253 -5.32 5.14 2.51
CA ARG A 253 -5.56 4.55 1.18
C ARG A 253 -6.50 5.40 0.33
N ILE A 254 -6.33 5.31 -0.98
CA ILE A 254 -7.09 6.07 -1.98
C ILE A 254 -8.40 5.35 -2.30
N GLY A 255 -9.48 6.11 -2.35
CA GLY A 255 -10.78 5.61 -2.79
C GLY A 255 -11.63 4.94 -1.70
N LEU A 256 -11.19 5.00 -0.44
CA LEU A 256 -12.01 4.55 0.69
C LEU A 256 -12.95 5.67 1.15
N ASP A 257 -14.17 5.27 1.49
CA ASP A 257 -15.17 6.13 2.12
C ASP A 257 -15.95 5.35 3.20
N LEU A 258 -16.84 6.05 3.89
CA LEU A 258 -17.71 5.48 4.93
C LEU A 258 -19.16 5.34 4.42
N SER A 259 -19.37 5.26 3.10
CA SER A 259 -20.70 5.33 2.50
C SER A 259 -21.56 4.08 2.69
N HIS A 260 -20.97 3.00 3.19
CA HIS A 260 -21.67 1.75 3.40
C HIS A 260 -22.82 1.94 4.42
N PRO A 261 -24.08 1.53 4.12
CA PRO A 261 -25.25 1.80 4.98
C PRO A 261 -25.13 1.29 6.42
N GLY A 262 -24.44 0.17 6.62
CA GLY A 262 -24.15 -0.37 7.96
C GLY A 262 -23.07 0.36 8.76
N THR A 263 -22.46 1.43 8.23
CA THR A 263 -21.39 2.16 8.93
C THR A 263 -21.97 3.06 10.02
N LEU A 264 -21.61 2.79 11.26
CA LEU A 264 -21.97 3.65 12.39
C LEU A 264 -20.95 4.79 12.57
N PRO A 265 -21.40 6.00 12.96
CA PRO A 265 -20.54 7.17 13.19
C PRO A 265 -19.79 7.09 14.52
N GLU A 266 -19.11 5.98 14.76
CA GLU A 266 -18.40 5.67 16.01
C GLU A 266 -16.92 5.39 15.73
N PRO A 267 -15.98 5.89 16.55
CA PRO A 267 -14.55 5.67 16.33
C PRO A 267 -14.13 4.19 16.38
N SER A 268 -14.84 3.37 17.16
CA SER A 268 -14.62 1.92 17.27
C SER A 268 -15.15 1.14 16.07
N HIS A 269 -16.03 1.73 15.25
CA HIS A 269 -16.59 1.03 14.10
C HIS A 269 -15.47 0.66 13.10
N PRO A 270 -15.35 -0.60 12.64
CA PRO A 270 -14.20 -1.05 11.85
C PRO A 270 -13.88 -0.15 10.64
N ARG A 271 -14.90 0.22 9.85
CA ARG A 271 -14.69 1.12 8.69
C ARG A 271 -14.09 2.48 9.07
N VAL A 272 -14.47 3.04 10.20
CA VAL A 272 -13.91 4.31 10.73
C VAL A 272 -12.49 4.09 11.24
N ALA A 273 -12.26 3.00 11.97
CA ALA A 273 -10.96 2.62 12.52
C ALA A 273 -9.90 2.28 11.45
N PHE A 274 -10.31 1.85 10.25
CA PHE A 274 -9.41 1.49 9.15
C PHE A 274 -9.28 2.57 8.07
N LEU A 275 -10.15 3.59 8.05
CA LEU A 275 -10.16 4.62 7.01
C LEU A 275 -8.88 5.47 7.00
N SER A 276 -8.44 5.96 8.17
CA SER A 276 -7.29 6.87 8.29
C SER A 276 -5.95 6.16 8.50
N ARG A 277 -5.92 4.81 8.51
CA ARG A 277 -4.71 4.02 8.72
C ARG A 277 -3.70 4.24 7.60
N GLY A 278 -2.42 4.36 7.97
CA GLY A 278 -1.30 4.65 7.07
C GLY A 278 -0.88 3.50 6.16
N TYR A 279 -1.83 2.75 5.58
CA TYR A 279 -1.57 1.52 4.81
C TYR A 279 -1.27 1.76 3.33
N ARG A 280 -1.16 3.02 2.89
CA ARG A 280 -0.62 3.38 1.58
C ARG A 280 0.83 3.82 1.74
N TYR A 281 1.74 3.14 1.03
CA TYR A 281 3.17 3.40 1.04
C TYR A 281 3.60 3.91 -0.32
N PHE A 282 4.46 4.93 -0.35
CA PHE A 282 4.90 5.52 -1.60
C PHE A 282 6.24 6.25 -1.50
N VAL A 283 6.90 6.40 -2.64
CA VAL A 283 8.18 7.11 -2.82
C VAL A 283 8.03 8.21 -3.89
N GLN A 284 8.93 9.19 -3.88
CA GLN A 284 8.95 10.34 -4.81
C GLN A 284 7.58 11.03 -4.96
N PRO A 285 7.02 11.62 -3.87
CA PRO A 285 5.68 12.21 -3.87
C PRO A 285 5.42 13.22 -4.99
N ASP A 286 6.44 13.97 -5.40
CA ASP A 286 6.44 14.95 -6.49
C ASP A 286 6.09 14.34 -7.86
N ARG A 287 6.29 13.03 -8.04
CA ARG A 287 5.95 12.29 -9.25
C ARG A 287 4.54 11.68 -9.21
N LEU A 288 3.87 11.67 -8.06
CA LEU A 288 2.54 11.08 -7.87
C LEU A 288 1.43 12.13 -7.93
N THR A 289 1.33 12.81 -9.07
CA THR A 289 0.49 14.01 -9.23
C THR A 289 -0.90 13.75 -9.82
N VAL A 290 -1.17 12.56 -10.38
CA VAL A 290 -2.44 12.30 -11.09
C VAL A 290 -3.56 11.87 -10.14
N ASN A 291 -3.30 10.85 -9.31
CA ASN A 291 -4.29 10.26 -8.41
C ASN A 291 -3.84 10.33 -6.96
N GLY A 292 -4.77 10.53 -6.03
CA GLY A 292 -4.46 10.49 -4.59
C GLY A 292 -3.66 11.68 -4.06
N ARG A 293 -3.65 12.83 -4.76
CA ARG A 293 -2.95 14.04 -4.29
C ARG A 293 -3.30 14.43 -2.84
N PRO A 294 -4.57 14.38 -2.39
CA PRO A 294 -4.90 14.68 -1.00
C PRO A 294 -4.27 13.70 0.00
N GLN A 295 -4.20 12.41 -0.36
CA GLN A 295 -3.54 11.36 0.43
C GLN A 295 -2.03 11.60 0.51
N THR A 296 -1.40 11.89 -0.63
CA THR A 296 0.03 12.25 -0.71
C THR A 296 0.33 13.48 0.15
N PHE A 297 -0.50 14.52 0.07
CA PHE A 297 -0.42 15.69 0.95
C PHE A 297 -0.48 15.29 2.43
N LEU A 298 -1.46 14.49 2.85
CA LEU A 298 -1.56 14.04 4.25
C LEU A 298 -0.35 13.22 4.70
N GLY A 299 0.18 12.34 3.84
CA GLY A 299 1.34 11.53 4.18
C GLY A 299 2.60 12.36 4.38
N VAL A 300 2.82 13.36 3.52
CA VAL A 300 3.93 14.30 3.67
C VAL A 300 3.72 15.23 4.86
N LEU A 301 2.49 15.68 5.10
CA LEU A 301 2.13 16.54 6.24
C LEU A 301 2.45 15.83 7.57
N LYS A 302 2.03 14.58 7.73
CA LYS A 302 2.33 13.78 8.93
C LYS A 302 3.81 13.51 9.11
N TYR A 303 4.55 13.33 8.01
CA TYR A 303 5.98 13.07 8.07
C TYR A 303 6.80 14.32 8.40
N ALA A 304 6.45 15.45 7.78
CA ALA A 304 7.24 16.66 7.87
C ALA A 304 6.89 17.50 9.11
N ALA A 305 5.76 17.24 9.78
CA ALA A 305 5.37 17.93 11.00
C ALA A 305 6.45 17.70 12.09
N PRO A 306 6.94 18.76 12.76
CA PRO A 306 7.94 18.60 13.81
C PRO A 306 7.42 17.69 14.92
N LEU A 307 8.20 16.69 15.31
CA LEU A 307 7.92 15.85 16.50
C LEU A 307 7.84 16.70 17.79
N SER A 308 8.44 17.89 17.77
CA SER A 308 8.60 18.79 18.92
C SER A 308 7.45 19.82 19.06
N GLY A 309 6.19 19.36 19.01
CA GLY A 309 5.05 20.08 19.63
C GLY A 309 4.34 21.17 18.81
N GLY A 310 4.58 21.27 17.49
CA GLY A 310 3.91 22.26 16.62
C GLY A 310 2.78 21.72 15.74
N GLY A 311 2.67 20.39 15.59
CA GLY A 311 1.72 19.72 14.70
C GLY A 311 1.82 20.14 13.22
N PRO A 312 0.90 19.67 12.34
CA PRO A 312 0.70 20.13 10.98
C PRO A 312 0.55 21.64 10.81
N ARG A 313 0.23 22.37 11.88
CA ARG A 313 0.06 23.83 11.84
C ARG A 313 1.38 24.55 11.58
N CYS A 314 2.51 24.01 12.03
CA CYS A 314 3.83 24.63 11.97
C CYS A 314 4.67 24.32 10.71
N LEU A 315 4.14 23.58 9.74
CA LEU A 315 4.91 23.13 8.57
C LEU A 315 5.17 24.22 7.51
N SER A 316 6.39 24.37 7.00
CA SER A 316 6.62 25.31 5.90
C SER A 316 5.84 24.91 4.63
N ARG A 317 5.00 25.82 4.12
CA ARG A 317 4.14 25.60 2.93
C ARG A 317 5.00 25.41 1.68
N LYS A 318 6.10 26.16 1.59
CA LYS A 318 7.15 25.98 0.58
C LYS A 318 7.71 24.56 0.59
N ARG A 319 8.03 24.02 1.77
CA ARG A 319 8.56 22.65 1.90
C ARG A 319 7.54 21.61 1.45
N MET A 320 6.25 21.80 1.74
CA MET A 320 5.19 20.91 1.26
C MET A 320 5.11 20.91 -0.27
N THR A 321 5.18 22.08 -0.90
CA THR A 321 5.20 22.20 -2.37
C THR A 321 6.41 21.50 -2.98
N GLU A 322 7.61 21.70 -2.43
CA GLU A 322 8.84 21.04 -2.89
C GLU A 322 8.74 19.52 -2.80
N LEU A 323 8.22 18.98 -1.69
CA LEU A 323 8.13 17.53 -1.48
C LEU A 323 7.03 16.87 -2.32
N THR A 324 5.93 17.57 -2.57
CA THR A 324 4.71 16.96 -3.17
C THR A 324 4.49 17.33 -4.63
N GLY A 325 5.17 18.35 -5.15
CA GLY A 325 4.85 18.94 -6.45
C GLY A 325 3.46 19.64 -6.48
N ILE A 326 2.79 19.80 -5.33
CA ILE A 326 1.49 20.47 -5.23
C ILE A 326 1.71 21.98 -5.13
N THR A 327 0.95 22.75 -5.90
CA THR A 327 1.02 24.22 -5.86
C THR A 327 0.71 24.76 -4.47
N GLU A 328 1.33 25.88 -4.11
CA GLU A 328 1.13 26.51 -2.79
C GLU A 328 -0.34 26.81 -2.49
N GLN A 329 -1.10 27.29 -3.49
CA GLN A 329 -2.54 27.52 -3.35
C GLN A 329 -3.29 26.22 -2.99
N SER A 330 -2.95 25.10 -3.61
CA SER A 330 -3.58 23.81 -3.31
C SER A 330 -3.15 23.29 -1.95
N VAL A 331 -1.90 23.48 -1.54
CA VAL A 331 -1.42 23.17 -0.18
C VAL A 331 -2.23 23.95 0.87
N ASN A 332 -2.44 25.25 0.66
CA ASN A 332 -3.24 26.09 1.55
C ASN A 332 -4.69 25.63 1.64
N ASN A 333 -5.32 25.34 0.49
CA ASN A 333 -6.69 24.84 0.45
C ASN A 333 -6.80 23.48 1.16
N TYR A 334 -5.87 22.56 0.90
CA TYR A 334 -5.89 21.22 1.48
C TYR A 334 -5.73 21.26 3.00
N LEU A 335 -4.81 22.08 3.50
CA LEU A 335 -4.66 22.29 4.93
C LEU A 335 -5.94 22.90 5.55
N GLY A 336 -6.54 23.89 4.89
CA GLY A 336 -7.80 24.49 5.32
C GLY A 336 -8.95 23.49 5.39
N TYR A 337 -9.10 22.62 4.39
CA TYR A 337 -10.12 21.57 4.40
C TYR A 337 -9.89 20.56 5.53
N TYR A 338 -8.65 20.12 5.72
CA TYR A 338 -8.29 19.19 6.79
C TYR A 338 -8.60 19.77 8.18
N LEU A 339 -8.14 21.00 8.44
CA LEU A 339 -8.37 21.68 9.72
C LEU A 339 -9.86 21.98 9.94
N ASN A 340 -10.61 22.34 8.91
CA ASN A 340 -12.05 22.53 9.04
C ASN A 340 -12.77 21.24 9.46
N GLY A 341 -12.37 20.10 8.89
CA GLY A 341 -12.86 18.79 9.32
C GLY A 341 -12.49 18.45 10.76
N TYR A 342 -11.25 18.71 11.15
CA TYR A 342 -10.78 18.46 12.52
C TYR A 342 -11.49 19.35 13.55
N ASP A 343 -11.54 20.66 13.31
CA ASP A 343 -12.09 21.62 14.27
C ASP A 343 -13.62 21.52 14.35
N LYS A 344 -14.31 21.41 13.19
CA LYS A 344 -15.77 21.59 13.08
C LYS A 344 -16.54 20.38 12.54
N GLY A 345 -15.84 19.34 12.07
CA GLY A 345 -16.46 18.21 11.41
C GLY A 345 -17.25 17.29 12.35
N SER A 346 -18.16 16.52 11.75
CA SER A 346 -18.97 15.50 12.43
C SER A 346 -19.02 14.23 11.58
N LEU A 347 -18.73 13.07 12.18
CA LEU A 347 -18.73 11.78 11.47
C LEU A 347 -20.08 11.48 10.79
N LYS A 348 -21.19 11.95 11.38
CA LYS A 348 -22.54 11.77 10.83
C LYS A 348 -22.68 12.29 9.39
N ASN A 349 -21.88 13.29 9.02
CA ASN A 349 -21.90 13.87 7.67
C ASN A 349 -21.22 12.99 6.61
N PHE A 350 -20.46 11.99 7.04
CA PHE A 350 -19.63 11.17 6.16
C PHE A 350 -19.99 9.69 6.20
N VAL A 351 -20.94 9.24 7.02
CA VAL A 351 -21.35 7.83 7.09
C VAL A 351 -22.60 7.53 6.29
N GLY A 352 -22.73 6.29 5.80
CA GLY A 352 -23.90 5.83 5.05
C GLY A 352 -24.12 6.65 3.76
N PRO A 353 -25.38 6.86 3.33
CA PRO A 353 -25.65 7.61 2.10
C PRO A 353 -25.01 9.01 2.04
N ALA A 354 -24.85 9.69 3.17
CA ALA A 354 -24.20 11.00 3.27
C ALA A 354 -22.69 10.95 2.94
N GLY A 355 -22.05 9.81 3.18
CA GLY A 355 -20.64 9.57 2.86
C GLY A 355 -20.32 9.33 1.40
N LYS A 356 -21.35 9.16 0.56
CA LYS A 356 -21.15 8.76 -0.83
C LYS A 356 -20.37 9.82 -1.60
N GLY A 357 -19.23 9.43 -2.15
CA GLY A 357 -18.37 10.34 -2.92
C GLY A 357 -17.50 11.25 -2.06
N ALA A 358 -17.48 11.09 -0.72
CA ALA A 358 -16.58 11.85 0.14
C ALA A 358 -15.10 11.64 -0.24
N GLY A 359 -14.73 10.43 -0.66
CA GLY A 359 -13.40 10.12 -1.21
C GLY A 359 -13.11 10.68 -2.60
N GLY A 360 -14.11 11.25 -3.30
CA GLY A 360 -14.01 11.66 -4.71
C GLY A 360 -13.53 13.08 -4.95
N SER A 361 -13.48 13.95 -3.93
CA SER A 361 -12.96 15.32 -4.05
C SER A 361 -11.98 15.65 -2.94
N PRO A 362 -10.94 16.49 -3.18
CA PRO A 362 -9.99 16.87 -2.15
C PRO A 362 -10.64 17.51 -0.91
N SER A 363 -11.62 18.38 -1.10
CA SER A 363 -12.28 19.10 0.00
C SER A 363 -13.04 18.15 0.93
N SER A 364 -13.93 17.33 0.36
CA SER A 364 -14.74 16.40 1.16
C SER A 364 -13.87 15.34 1.82
N TYR A 365 -12.89 14.80 1.08
CA TYR A 365 -11.97 13.78 1.62
C TYR A 365 -11.14 14.32 2.80
N LEU A 366 -10.52 15.50 2.66
CA LEU A 366 -9.68 16.06 3.72
C LEU A 366 -10.51 16.45 4.94
N GLN A 367 -11.72 16.96 4.76
CA GLN A 367 -12.64 17.21 5.87
C GLN A 367 -13.06 15.91 6.57
N MET A 368 -13.35 14.86 5.81
CA MET A 368 -13.68 13.53 6.36
C MET A 368 -12.51 12.99 7.20
N ILE A 369 -11.28 13.02 6.67
CA ILE A 369 -10.12 12.53 7.40
C ILE A 369 -9.81 13.39 8.63
N GLY A 370 -9.90 14.71 8.53
CA GLY A 370 -9.75 15.59 9.71
C GLY A 370 -10.77 15.26 10.81
N THR A 371 -12.02 15.02 10.42
CA THR A 371 -13.08 14.60 11.35
C THR A 371 -12.75 13.27 12.01
N VAL A 372 -12.32 12.26 11.23
CA VAL A 372 -11.93 10.94 11.76
C VAL A 372 -10.74 11.04 12.71
N THR A 373 -9.72 11.84 12.37
CA THR A 373 -8.56 12.10 13.25
C THR A 373 -9.03 12.67 14.59
N LYS A 374 -9.90 13.68 14.58
CA LYS A 374 -10.48 14.26 15.80
C LYS A 374 -11.23 13.22 16.64
N THR A 375 -12.14 12.47 16.00
CA THR A 375 -12.98 11.49 16.72
C THR A 375 -12.17 10.35 17.34
N ARG A 376 -10.97 10.09 16.83
CA ARG A 376 -10.06 9.08 17.36
C ARG A 376 -9.07 9.62 18.40
N ASN A 377 -9.17 10.91 18.75
CA ASN A 377 -8.21 11.61 19.61
C ASN A 377 -6.75 11.45 19.13
N GLU A 378 -6.56 11.45 17.80
CA GLU A 378 -5.23 11.49 17.22
C GLU A 378 -4.75 12.95 17.20
N ASP A 379 -3.51 13.17 17.66
CA ASP A 379 -2.92 14.51 17.67
C ASP A 379 -2.76 15.04 16.23
N VAL A 380 -3.07 16.32 16.08
CA VAL A 380 -2.75 17.14 14.91
C VAL A 380 -1.57 18.00 15.29
#